data_AF-A0A6G3Q4L6-F1
#
_entry.id   AF-A0A6G3Q4L6-F1
#
_cell.length_a   1.000
_cell.length_b   1.000
_cell.length_c   1.000
_cell.angle_alpha   90.00
_cell.angle_beta   90.00
_cell.angle_gamma   90.00
#
_symmetry.space_group_name_H-M   'P 1'
#
loop_
_entity.id
_entity.type
_entity.pdbx_description
1 polymer ?
#
loop_
_entity_poly.entity_id
_entity_poly.type
_entity_poly.pdbx_seq_one_letter_code
_entity_poly.pdbx_strand_id
1 'polypeptide(L)'
;MGQPVATRGRAATPTLGKAMLNKYARAFFTRVLTPFAAFLIRRGVSPDTVTLLGTAGVIAGALVFYPRGELFWGTIVITLFVFSDLVDGNMARQLGRSSRWGAFLDSTLDRVADGAVFGGFALWYAGGGNDIVLCAVSIFCLTSGQVVSYTKARGESIGLPVAVNGLIERAERLVISLVAAGLSGMHKFGVPGIQYLLPVALWIVAVGSLVTLIQRVVTVRRESAEADAAAESGSTTQSSGTAS
;
A
#
# COMPACT_ATOMS: atom_id res chain seq x y z
N MET A 1 -21.90 -37.59 5.20
CA MET A 1 -21.19 -36.61 6.06
C MET A 1 -19.73 -36.57 5.61
N GLY A 2 -19.43 -35.83 4.54
CA GLY A 2 -18.10 -35.74 3.95
C GLY A 2 -17.41 -34.45 4.39
N GLN A 3 -16.23 -34.56 5.00
CA GLN A 3 -15.39 -33.45 5.44
C GLN A 3 -14.90 -32.64 4.21
N PRO A 4 -14.85 -31.29 4.26
CA PRO A 4 -14.27 -30.51 3.19
C PRO A 4 -12.74 -30.66 3.18
N VAL A 5 -12.19 -30.99 2.01
CA VAL A 5 -10.75 -31.08 1.74
C VAL A 5 -10.15 -29.68 1.81
N ALA A 6 -9.35 -29.41 2.84
CA ALA A 6 -8.60 -28.17 2.98
C ALA A 6 -7.49 -28.10 1.92
N THR A 7 -7.69 -27.29 0.87
CA THR A 7 -6.63 -26.88 -0.06
C THR A 7 -5.63 -25.99 0.69
N ARG A 8 -4.51 -26.59 1.12
CA ARG A 8 -3.36 -25.86 1.66
C ARG A 8 -2.71 -25.06 0.53
N GLY A 9 -3.13 -23.81 0.37
CA GLY A 9 -2.36 -22.81 -0.36
C GLY A 9 -0.94 -22.76 0.21
N ARG A 10 0.06 -23.01 -0.63
CA ARG A 10 1.47 -22.97 -0.26
C ARG A 10 1.85 -21.51 0.02
N ALA A 11 1.68 -21.09 1.27
CA ALA A 11 2.10 -19.77 1.73
C ALA A 11 3.59 -19.58 1.39
N ALA A 12 3.90 -18.57 0.58
CA ALA A 12 5.27 -18.20 0.28
C ALA A 12 6.01 -17.97 1.60
N THR A 13 7.00 -18.83 1.90
CA THR A 13 7.76 -18.75 3.13
C THR A 13 8.55 -17.44 3.09
N PRO A 14 8.31 -16.49 4.00
CA PRO A 14 9.10 -15.26 4.01
C PRO A 14 10.55 -15.65 4.27
N THR A 15 11.47 -15.18 3.42
CA THR A 15 12.91 -15.39 3.62
C THR A 15 13.28 -15.00 5.05
N LEU A 16 13.83 -15.93 5.84
CA LEU A 16 14.03 -15.81 7.30
C LEU A 16 14.60 -14.45 7.74
N GLY A 17 15.52 -13.88 6.95
CA GLY A 17 16.12 -12.57 7.20
C GLY A 17 15.14 -11.40 7.16
N LYS A 18 14.20 -11.36 6.20
CA LYS A 18 13.18 -10.29 6.10
C LYS A 18 12.19 -10.37 7.27
N ALA A 19 11.79 -11.58 7.65
CA ALA A 19 10.88 -11.80 8.77
C ALA A 19 11.50 -11.38 10.11
N MET A 20 12.78 -11.71 10.32
CA MET A 20 13.51 -11.31 11.52
C MET A 20 13.74 -9.80 11.58
N LEU A 21 14.22 -9.18 10.49
CA LEU A 21 14.47 -7.73 10.45
C LEU A 21 13.19 -6.92 10.71
N ASN A 22 12.07 -7.33 10.11
CA ASN A 22 10.76 -6.72 10.34
C ASN A 22 10.31 -6.88 11.80
N LYS A 23 10.58 -8.02 12.44
CA LYS A 23 10.27 -8.25 13.86
C LYS A 23 11.03 -7.30 14.78
N TYR A 24 12.34 -7.10 14.57
CA TYR A 24 13.15 -6.20 15.39
C TYR A 24 12.79 -4.73 15.16
N ALA A 25 12.61 -4.31 13.91
CA ALA A 25 12.17 -2.96 13.57
C ALA A 25 10.81 -2.66 14.21
N ARG A 26 9.83 -3.57 14.07
CA ARG A 26 8.50 -3.41 14.66
C ARG A 26 8.55 -3.34 16.18
N ALA A 27 9.39 -4.14 16.83
CA ALA A 27 9.58 -4.09 18.28
C ALA A 27 10.19 -2.76 18.73
N PHE A 28 11.20 -2.25 18.02
CA PHE A 28 11.81 -0.96 18.28
C PHE A 28 10.78 0.19 18.15
N PHE A 29 10.10 0.28 17.00
CA PHE A 29 9.09 1.32 16.77
C PHE A 29 7.94 1.23 17.77
N THR A 30 7.46 0.02 18.09
CA THR A 30 6.43 -0.16 19.12
C THR A 30 6.90 0.37 20.47
N ARG A 31 8.15 0.10 20.87
CA ARG A 31 8.70 0.59 22.14
C ARG A 31 8.79 2.13 22.17
N VAL A 32 9.24 2.74 21.08
CA VAL A 32 9.37 4.20 20.96
C VAL A 32 8.00 4.90 20.90
N LEU A 33 7.02 4.31 20.22
CA LEU A 33 5.70 4.92 19.99
C LEU A 33 4.68 4.62 21.10
N THR A 34 4.90 3.59 21.92
CA THR A 34 4.03 3.26 23.08
C THR A 34 3.75 4.44 24.03
N PRO A 35 4.75 5.23 24.48
CA PRO A 35 4.46 6.37 25.36
C PRO A 35 3.58 7.43 24.68
N PHE A 36 3.79 7.70 23.40
CA PHE A 36 2.97 8.64 22.62
C PHE A 36 1.54 8.12 22.44
N ALA A 37 1.38 6.85 22.08
CA ALA A 37 0.06 6.21 21.97
C ALA A 37 -0.71 6.25 23.30
N ALA A 38 -0.05 5.92 24.42
CA ALA A 38 -0.64 5.98 25.75
C ALA A 38 -1.03 7.41 26.16
N PHE A 39 -0.20 8.41 25.81
CA PHE A 39 -0.52 9.82 26.03
C PHE A 39 -1.77 10.26 25.28
N LEU A 40 -1.88 9.93 23.98
CA LEU A 40 -3.05 10.27 23.16
C LEU A 40 -4.33 9.60 23.68
N ILE A 41 -4.24 8.32 24.07
CA ILE A 41 -5.36 7.60 24.69
C ILE A 41 -5.83 8.31 25.97
N ARG A 42 -4.89 8.73 26.86
CA ARG A 42 -5.23 9.47 28.09
C ARG A 42 -5.89 10.81 27.83
N ARG A 43 -5.62 11.42 26.67
CA ARG A 43 -6.26 12.67 26.22
C ARG A 43 -7.61 12.44 25.52
N GLY A 44 -8.08 11.20 25.45
CA GLY A 44 -9.36 10.85 24.82
C GLY A 44 -9.33 10.87 23.30
N VAL A 45 -8.15 10.91 22.68
CA VAL A 45 -8.00 10.89 21.22
C VAL A 45 -8.27 9.49 20.70
N SER A 46 -9.13 9.37 19.70
CA SER A 46 -9.44 8.08 19.07
C SER A 46 -8.36 7.69 18.04
N PRO A 47 -8.12 6.38 17.81
CA PRO A 47 -7.23 5.94 16.73
C PRO A 47 -7.63 6.51 15.36
N ASP A 48 -8.92 6.51 15.04
CA ASP A 48 -9.45 7.06 13.78
C ASP A 48 -9.09 8.54 13.57
N THR A 49 -9.08 9.34 14.65
CA THR A 49 -8.64 10.74 14.60
C THR A 49 -7.17 10.85 14.22
N VAL A 50 -6.33 9.96 14.74
CA VAL A 50 -4.90 9.93 14.43
C VAL A 50 -4.69 9.54 12.96
N THR A 51 -5.41 8.55 12.45
CA THR A 51 -5.37 8.14 11.03
C THR A 51 -5.78 9.30 10.10
N LEU A 52 -6.86 10.02 10.44
CA LEU A 52 -7.34 11.15 9.64
C LEU A 52 -6.33 12.31 9.61
N LEU A 53 -5.79 12.69 10.77
CA LEU A 53 -4.79 13.77 10.87
C LEU A 53 -3.46 13.37 10.20
N GLY A 54 -3.07 12.12 10.36
CA GLY A 54 -1.98 11.48 9.64
C GLY A 54 -2.08 11.68 8.14
N THR A 55 -3.19 11.19 7.59
CA THR A 55 -3.48 11.28 6.16
C THR A 55 -3.56 12.72 5.67
N ALA A 56 -4.21 13.61 6.42
CA ALA A 56 -4.26 15.04 6.09
C ALA A 56 -2.86 15.66 6.03
N GLY A 57 -1.97 15.29 6.96
CA GLY A 57 -0.58 15.73 6.95
C GLY A 57 0.23 15.19 5.77
N VAL A 58 0.00 13.93 5.37
CA VAL A 58 0.60 13.36 4.14
C VAL A 58 0.11 14.12 2.90
N ILE A 59 -1.19 14.39 2.80
CA ILE A 59 -1.79 15.14 1.68
C ILE A 59 -1.19 16.55 1.62
N ALA A 60 -1.14 17.25 2.76
CA ALA A 60 -0.56 18.59 2.84
C ALA A 60 0.94 18.56 2.46
N GLY A 61 1.70 17.62 3.01
CA GLY A 61 3.11 17.43 2.68
C GLY A 61 3.35 17.23 1.17
N ALA A 62 2.55 16.37 0.54
CA ALA A 62 2.67 16.09 -0.89
C ALA A 62 2.23 17.28 -1.76
N LEU A 63 1.01 17.78 -1.55
CA LEU A 63 0.39 18.75 -2.46
C LEU A 63 0.85 20.19 -2.22
N VAL A 64 1.39 20.51 -1.05
CA VAL A 64 2.00 21.83 -0.82
C VAL A 64 3.46 21.84 -1.29
N PHE A 65 4.27 20.84 -0.93
CA PHE A 65 5.71 20.94 -1.17
C PHE A 65 6.13 20.44 -2.56
N TYR A 66 5.60 19.31 -3.03
CA TYR A 66 6.07 18.71 -4.29
C TYR A 66 5.82 19.59 -5.52
N PRO A 67 4.64 20.20 -5.72
CA PRO A 67 4.42 21.09 -6.88
C PRO A 67 5.35 22.29 -6.93
N ARG A 68 5.92 22.69 -5.79
CA ARG A 68 6.91 23.78 -5.65
C ARG A 68 8.36 23.32 -5.82
N GLY A 69 8.58 22.03 -6.08
CA GLY A 69 9.90 21.41 -6.16
C GLY A 69 10.59 21.24 -4.81
N GLU A 70 9.87 21.41 -3.70
CA GLU A 70 10.39 21.18 -2.33
C GLU A 70 10.34 19.69 -1.97
N LEU A 71 10.93 18.84 -2.80
CA LEU A 71 10.84 17.38 -2.68
C LEU A 71 11.41 16.86 -1.35
N PHE A 72 12.52 17.42 -0.88
CA PHE A 72 13.13 17.02 0.40
C PHE A 72 12.20 17.33 1.57
N TRP A 73 11.78 18.58 1.71
CA TRP A 73 10.92 19.01 2.82
C TRP A 73 9.53 18.36 2.77
N GLY A 74 8.95 18.20 1.59
CA GLY A 74 7.71 17.44 1.41
C GLY A 74 7.86 16.00 1.89
N THR A 75 8.97 15.34 1.53
CA THR A 75 9.26 13.97 1.98
C THR A 75 9.42 13.90 3.49
N ILE A 76 10.09 14.86 4.13
CA ILE A 76 10.23 14.91 5.59
C ILE A 76 8.87 15.04 6.26
N VAL A 77 8.03 15.98 5.80
CA VAL A 77 6.67 16.17 6.33
C VAL A 77 5.85 14.89 6.18
N ILE A 78 5.81 14.31 4.97
CA ILE A 78 5.10 13.04 4.72
C ILE A 78 5.60 11.95 5.65
N THR A 79 6.91 11.79 5.78
CA THR A 79 7.51 10.74 6.63
C THR A 79 7.10 10.89 8.10
N LEU A 80 7.08 12.13 8.62
CA LEU A 80 6.62 12.40 9.98
C LEU A 80 5.16 11.98 10.19
N PHE A 81 4.31 12.21 9.20
CA PHE A 81 2.90 11.84 9.27
C PHE A 81 2.65 10.35 8.99
N VAL A 82 3.44 9.66 8.16
CA VAL A 82 3.32 8.19 7.98
C VAL A 82 3.53 7.44 9.31
N PHE A 83 4.30 8.00 10.25
CA PHE A 83 4.41 7.41 11.59
C PHE A 83 3.09 7.43 12.39
N SER A 84 2.09 8.22 12.00
CA SER A 84 0.76 8.19 12.64
C SER A 84 0.10 6.82 12.54
N ASP A 85 0.28 6.09 11.43
CA ASP A 85 -0.32 4.78 11.19
C ASP A 85 0.30 3.71 12.11
N LEU A 86 1.56 3.91 12.50
CA LEU A 86 2.19 3.08 13.52
C LEU A 86 1.65 3.39 14.91
N VAL A 87 1.30 4.65 15.17
CA VAL A 87 0.73 5.12 16.43
C VAL A 87 -0.73 4.67 16.58
N ASP A 88 -1.58 4.86 15.58
CA ASP A 88 -3.00 4.50 15.65
C ASP A 88 -3.19 2.98 15.79
N GLY A 89 -2.40 2.16 15.10
CA GLY A 89 -2.42 0.72 15.21
C GLY A 89 -1.93 0.27 16.58
N ASN A 90 -0.99 0.99 17.18
CA ASN A 90 -0.59 0.76 18.57
C ASN A 90 -1.69 1.15 19.56
N MET A 91 -2.38 2.27 19.32
CA MET A 91 -3.51 2.70 20.14
C MET A 91 -4.66 1.69 20.08
N ALA A 92 -5.03 1.23 18.89
CA ALA A 92 -6.06 0.22 18.66
C ALA A 92 -5.74 -1.09 19.42
N ARG A 93 -4.48 -1.54 19.37
CA ARG A 93 -4.01 -2.71 20.14
C ARG A 93 -4.10 -2.50 21.64
N GLN A 94 -3.65 -1.35 22.15
CA GLN A 94 -3.71 -1.04 23.58
C GLN A 94 -5.15 -0.94 24.10
N LEU A 95 -6.07 -0.46 23.27
CA LEU A 95 -7.50 -0.37 23.59
C LEU A 95 -8.24 -1.72 23.40
N GLY A 96 -7.57 -2.77 22.92
CA GLY A 96 -8.21 -4.05 22.57
C GLY A 96 -9.24 -3.94 21.45
N ARG A 97 -9.15 -2.89 20.61
CA ARG A 97 -10.10 -2.59 19.55
C ARG A 97 -9.54 -3.03 18.20
N SER A 98 -10.13 -4.06 17.60
CA SER A 98 -9.95 -4.41 16.19
C SER A 98 -11.31 -4.30 15.51
N SER A 99 -11.53 -3.25 14.73
CA SER A 99 -12.82 -2.98 14.10
C SER A 99 -12.76 -3.09 12.58
N ARG A 100 -13.84 -3.58 11.97
CA ARG A 100 -14.00 -3.59 10.50
C ARG A 100 -13.97 -2.17 9.94
N TRP A 101 -14.49 -1.20 10.71
CA TRP A 101 -14.45 0.22 10.38
C TRP A 101 -13.02 0.76 10.30
N GLY A 102 -12.18 0.50 11.31
CA GLY A 102 -10.79 0.98 11.32
C GLY A 102 -9.98 0.40 10.15
N ALA A 103 -10.15 -0.89 9.85
CA ALA A 103 -9.51 -1.50 8.68
C ALA A 103 -9.99 -0.90 7.35
N PHE A 104 -11.28 -0.59 7.22
CA PHE A 104 -11.82 0.11 6.05
C PHE A 104 -11.28 1.55 5.95
N LEU A 105 -11.24 2.28 7.06
CA LEU A 105 -10.76 3.66 7.11
C LEU A 105 -9.28 3.73 6.71
N ASP A 106 -8.43 2.91 7.34
CA ASP A 106 -6.99 2.79 7.06
C ASP A 106 -6.73 2.49 5.58
N SER A 107 -7.34 1.42 5.05
CA SER A 107 -7.18 1.05 3.64
C SER A 107 -7.70 2.07 2.64
N THR A 108 -8.72 2.86 3.00
CA THR A 108 -9.26 3.94 2.16
C THR A 108 -8.33 5.15 2.18
N LEU A 109 -7.93 5.60 3.37
CA LEU A 109 -7.07 6.76 3.53
C LEU A 109 -5.67 6.53 2.97
N ASP A 110 -5.18 5.30 3.03
CA ASP A 110 -3.98 4.83 2.33
C ASP A 110 -4.01 5.15 0.83
N ARG A 111 -5.15 4.93 0.18
CA ARG A 111 -5.33 5.22 -1.25
C ARG A 111 -5.33 6.72 -1.54
N VAL A 112 -5.91 7.50 -0.65
CA VAL A 112 -5.93 8.98 -0.75
C VAL A 112 -4.52 9.53 -0.57
N ALA A 113 -3.78 9.03 0.43
CA ALA A 113 -2.37 9.37 0.66
C ALA A 113 -1.49 9.00 -0.55
N ASP A 114 -1.60 7.77 -1.05
CA ASP A 114 -0.90 7.32 -2.27
C ASP A 114 -1.20 8.28 -3.44
N GLY A 115 -2.49 8.63 -3.63
CA GLY A 115 -2.95 9.54 -4.67
C GLY A 115 -2.35 10.94 -4.55
N ALA A 116 -2.28 11.49 -3.33
CA ALA A 116 -1.68 12.79 -3.09
C ALA A 116 -0.17 12.81 -3.38
N VAL A 117 0.56 11.76 -2.97
CA VAL A 117 2.00 11.64 -3.21
C VAL A 117 2.32 11.62 -4.70
N PHE A 118 1.72 10.69 -5.46
CA PHE A 118 1.97 10.60 -6.91
C PHE A 118 1.36 11.77 -7.69
N GLY A 119 0.23 12.31 -7.23
CA GLY A 119 -0.36 13.53 -7.79
C GLY A 119 0.57 14.74 -7.60
N GLY A 120 1.21 14.86 -6.43
CA GLY A 120 2.23 15.90 -6.18
C GLY A 120 3.43 15.79 -7.11
N PHE A 121 3.91 14.58 -7.40
CA PHE A 121 4.96 14.37 -8.41
C PHE A 121 4.49 14.74 -9.81
N ALA A 122 3.28 14.34 -10.21
CA ALA A 122 2.73 14.70 -11.51
C ALA A 122 2.62 16.23 -11.68
N LEU A 123 2.13 16.93 -10.64
CA LEU A 123 2.03 18.40 -10.63
C LEU A 123 3.41 19.07 -10.71
N TRP A 124 4.42 18.52 -10.03
CA TRP A 124 5.80 19.02 -10.14
C TRP A 124 6.29 18.94 -11.59
N TYR A 125 6.20 17.77 -12.22
CA TYR A 125 6.70 17.55 -13.57
C TYR A 125 5.85 18.23 -14.66
N ALA A 126 4.56 18.47 -14.41
CA ALA A 126 3.72 19.32 -15.26
C ALA A 126 4.07 20.81 -15.15
N GLY A 127 4.63 21.25 -14.01
CA GLY A 127 5.01 22.62 -13.74
C GLY A 127 6.53 22.82 -13.79
N GLY A 128 7.14 23.15 -12.64
CA GLY A 128 8.54 23.56 -12.56
C GLY A 128 9.57 22.48 -12.93
N GLY A 129 9.19 21.19 -12.85
CA GLY A 129 10.03 20.09 -13.32
C GLY A 129 10.05 19.95 -14.84
N ASN A 130 9.04 20.50 -15.54
CA ASN A 130 8.91 20.62 -17.00
C ASN A 130 9.29 19.34 -17.78
N ASP A 131 8.75 18.19 -17.36
CA ASP A 131 8.96 16.90 -18.02
C ASP A 131 7.61 16.18 -18.17
N ILE A 132 7.01 16.28 -19.35
CA ILE A 132 5.70 15.69 -19.63
C ILE A 132 5.73 14.16 -19.56
N VAL A 133 6.88 13.53 -19.85
CA VAL A 133 7.03 12.07 -19.80
C VAL A 133 6.99 11.62 -18.35
N LEU A 134 7.74 12.27 -17.46
CA LEU A 134 7.72 11.96 -16.03
C LEU A 134 6.39 12.33 -15.35
N CYS A 135 5.70 13.35 -15.85
CA CYS A 135 4.31 13.61 -15.47
C CYS A 135 3.40 12.42 -15.80
N ALA A 136 3.45 11.92 -17.05
CA ALA A 136 2.67 10.76 -17.48
C ALA A 136 3.05 9.48 -16.71
N VAL A 137 4.34 9.27 -16.41
CA VAL A 137 4.81 8.14 -15.59
C VAL A 137 4.29 8.25 -14.15
N SER A 138 4.26 9.46 -13.57
CA SER A 138 3.72 9.70 -12.22
C SER A 138 2.22 9.40 -12.18
N ILE A 139 1.46 9.83 -13.18
CA ILE A 139 0.04 9.51 -13.34
C ILE A 139 -0.14 8.00 -13.49
N PHE A 140 0.69 7.34 -14.31
CA PHE A 140 0.65 5.89 -14.45
C PHE A 140 0.90 5.18 -13.11
N CYS A 141 1.89 5.60 -12.32
CA CYS A 141 2.16 5.04 -11.00
C CYS A 141 0.97 5.23 -10.04
N LEU A 142 0.32 6.39 -10.08
CA LEU A 142 -0.90 6.66 -9.34
C LEU A 142 -2.00 5.67 -9.75
N THR A 143 -2.37 5.65 -11.04
CA THR A 143 -3.49 4.85 -11.54
C THR A 143 -3.23 3.36 -11.33
N SER A 144 -2.05 2.85 -11.71
CA SER A 144 -1.70 1.44 -11.52
C SER A 144 -1.71 1.05 -10.04
N GLY A 145 -1.28 1.92 -9.12
CA GLY A 145 -1.35 1.66 -7.69
C GLY A 145 -2.77 1.53 -7.14
N GLN A 146 -3.70 2.33 -7.66
CA GLN A 146 -5.12 2.22 -7.35
C GLN A 146 -5.70 0.92 -7.90
N VAL A 147 -5.40 0.59 -9.16
CA VAL A 147 -5.90 -0.63 -9.82
C VAL A 147 -5.38 -1.89 -9.11
N VAL A 148 -4.09 -1.95 -8.76
CA VAL A 148 -3.51 -3.08 -8.00
C VAL A 148 -4.28 -3.36 -6.71
N SER A 149 -4.67 -2.30 -6.01
CA SER A 149 -5.43 -2.38 -4.77
C SER A 149 -6.89 -2.76 -5.01
N TYR A 150 -7.51 -2.19 -6.05
CA TYR A 150 -8.86 -2.50 -6.46
C TYR A 150 -9.02 -3.95 -6.90
N THR A 151 -8.09 -4.50 -7.69
CA THR A 151 -8.13 -5.91 -8.13
C THR A 151 -8.13 -6.85 -6.93
N LYS A 152 -7.39 -6.52 -5.85
CA LYS A 152 -7.43 -7.28 -4.59
C LYS A 152 -8.82 -7.24 -3.97
N ALA A 153 -9.31 -6.04 -3.68
CA ALA A 153 -10.59 -5.84 -3.00
C ALA A 153 -11.75 -6.43 -3.81
N ARG A 154 -11.70 -6.29 -5.14
CA ARG A 154 -12.73 -6.83 -6.04
C ARG A 154 -12.71 -8.35 -6.06
N GLY A 155 -11.53 -8.98 -6.16
CA GLY A 155 -11.40 -10.43 -6.12
C GLY A 155 -11.90 -11.01 -4.79
N GLU A 156 -11.52 -10.40 -3.66
CA GLU A 156 -12.01 -10.80 -2.34
C GLU A 156 -13.54 -10.60 -2.22
N SER A 157 -14.11 -9.54 -2.82
CA SER A 157 -15.56 -9.28 -2.79
C SER A 157 -16.40 -10.31 -3.55
N ILE A 158 -15.80 -11.02 -4.52
CA ILE A 158 -16.44 -12.11 -5.27
C ILE A 158 -16.07 -13.50 -4.73
N GLY A 159 -15.45 -13.56 -3.54
CA GLY A 159 -15.12 -14.80 -2.85
C GLY A 159 -13.84 -15.50 -3.35
N LEU A 160 -13.04 -14.86 -4.21
CA LEU A 160 -11.79 -15.44 -4.71
C LEU A 160 -10.62 -15.11 -3.78
N PRO A 161 -9.76 -16.11 -3.44
CA PRO A 161 -8.59 -15.88 -2.62
C PRO A 161 -7.49 -15.14 -3.42
N VAL A 162 -7.35 -13.83 -3.25
CA VAL A 162 -6.30 -13.03 -3.89
C VAL A 162 -5.02 -13.02 -3.05
N ALA A 163 -4.44 -14.19 -2.82
CA ALA A 163 -3.27 -14.40 -1.96
C ALA A 163 -1.92 -14.39 -2.72
N VAL A 164 -1.75 -13.49 -3.68
CA VAL A 164 -0.50 -13.39 -4.45
C VAL A 164 0.24 -12.11 -4.09
N ASN A 165 1.47 -12.30 -3.63
CA ASN A 165 2.40 -11.21 -3.36
C ASN A 165 2.86 -10.63 -4.70
N GLY A 166 2.54 -9.36 -4.93
CA GLY A 166 3.01 -8.65 -6.12
C GLY A 166 4.52 -8.38 -6.04
N LEU A 167 5.16 -8.16 -7.19
CA LEU A 167 6.57 -7.76 -7.21
C LEU A 167 6.80 -6.43 -6.47
N ILE A 168 5.93 -5.45 -6.70
CA ILE A 168 5.91 -4.16 -6.00
C ILE A 168 4.52 -4.00 -5.40
N GLU A 169 4.42 -4.14 -4.08
CA GLU A 169 3.19 -3.84 -3.36
C GLU A 169 3.18 -2.36 -2.93
N ARG A 170 2.18 -2.00 -2.13
CA ARG A 170 1.99 -0.62 -1.71
C ARG A 170 3.20 -0.10 -0.93
N ALA A 171 3.69 -0.86 0.04
CA ALA A 171 4.77 -0.43 0.92
C ALA A 171 6.06 -0.20 0.12
N GLU A 172 6.41 -1.12 -0.78
CA GLU A 172 7.58 -0.99 -1.65
C GLU A 172 7.46 0.24 -2.54
N ARG A 173 6.29 0.45 -3.16
CA ARG A 173 6.03 1.61 -4.02
C ARG A 173 6.23 2.93 -3.27
N LEU A 174 5.64 3.07 -2.09
CA LEU A 174 5.77 4.28 -1.29
C LEU A 174 7.21 4.50 -0.82
N VAL A 175 7.87 3.47 -0.28
CA VAL A 175 9.23 3.58 0.24
C VAL A 175 10.21 3.97 -0.88
N ILE A 176 10.17 3.29 -2.03
CA ILE A 176 11.03 3.60 -3.18
C ILE A 176 10.83 5.05 -3.62
N SER A 177 9.57 5.48 -3.77
CA SER A 177 9.25 6.81 -4.28
C SER A 177 9.61 7.92 -3.29
N LEU A 178 9.31 7.75 -2.00
CA LEU A 178 9.61 8.74 -0.97
C LEU A 178 11.11 8.87 -0.73
N VAL A 179 11.85 7.76 -0.62
CA VAL A 179 13.32 7.80 -0.46
C VAL A 179 13.95 8.48 -1.67
N ALA A 180 13.55 8.12 -2.88
CA ALA A 180 14.08 8.74 -4.09
C ALA A 180 13.71 10.23 -4.20
N ALA A 181 12.49 10.63 -3.83
CA ALA A 181 12.07 12.03 -3.80
C ALA A 181 12.86 12.85 -2.79
N GLY A 182 13.04 12.32 -1.57
CA GLY A 182 13.80 12.97 -0.51
C GLY A 182 15.25 13.20 -0.93
N LEU A 183 15.92 12.15 -1.42
CA LEU A 183 17.30 12.23 -1.90
C LEU A 183 17.42 13.14 -3.13
N SER A 184 16.51 13.02 -4.11
CA SER A 184 16.48 13.89 -5.28
C SER A 184 16.32 15.36 -4.90
N GLY A 185 15.54 15.65 -3.86
CA GLY A 185 15.38 17.00 -3.31
C GLY A 185 16.66 17.57 -2.70
N MET A 186 17.62 16.73 -2.31
CA MET A 186 18.91 17.20 -1.77
C MET A 186 19.80 17.87 -2.82
N HIS A 187 19.43 17.82 -4.10
CA HIS A 187 20.08 18.60 -5.14
C HIS A 187 20.13 20.09 -4.80
N LYS A 188 19.11 20.63 -4.11
CA LYS A 188 19.09 22.02 -3.63
C LYS A 188 20.19 22.34 -2.59
N PHE A 189 20.76 21.33 -1.94
CA PHE A 189 21.89 21.46 -1.02
C PHE A 189 23.25 21.22 -1.69
N GLY A 190 23.31 21.17 -3.04
CA GLY A 190 24.55 21.11 -3.79
C GLY A 190 25.09 19.71 -4.06
N VAL A 191 24.28 18.65 -3.92
CA VAL A 191 24.69 17.27 -4.29
C VAL A 191 24.45 17.06 -5.80
N PRO A 192 25.50 16.95 -6.62
CA PRO A 192 25.34 16.79 -8.07
C PRO A 192 24.87 15.38 -8.43
N GLY A 193 24.01 15.27 -9.45
CA GLY A 193 23.54 14.00 -10.02
C GLY A 193 22.42 13.31 -9.23
N ILE A 194 22.15 13.73 -7.99
CA ILE A 194 21.12 13.12 -7.13
C ILE A 194 19.70 13.36 -7.65
N GLN A 195 19.49 14.42 -8.45
CA GLN A 195 18.20 14.78 -9.02
C GLN A 195 17.62 13.71 -9.96
N TYR A 196 18.43 12.79 -10.46
CA TYR A 196 17.98 11.70 -11.34
C TYR A 196 17.40 10.49 -10.57
N LEU A 197 17.53 10.45 -9.24
CA LEU A 197 17.02 9.34 -8.44
C LEU A 197 15.49 9.20 -8.53
N LEU A 198 14.75 10.31 -8.42
CA LEU A 198 13.29 10.26 -8.51
C LEU A 198 12.80 9.82 -9.90
N PRO A 199 13.31 10.38 -11.02
CA PRO A 199 12.99 9.87 -12.36
C PRO A 199 13.22 8.36 -12.53
N VAL A 200 14.39 7.86 -12.10
CA VAL A 200 14.72 6.43 -12.18
C VAL A 200 13.78 5.60 -11.31
N ALA A 201 13.50 6.05 -10.09
CA ALA A 201 12.58 5.38 -9.18
C ALA A 201 11.15 5.32 -9.74
N LEU A 202 10.66 6.39 -10.37
CA LEU A 202 9.33 6.41 -10.99
C LEU A 202 9.22 5.40 -12.13
N TRP A 203 10.25 5.25 -12.96
CA TRP A 203 10.28 4.22 -14.00
C TRP A 203 10.30 2.80 -13.41
N ILE A 204 11.11 2.56 -12.37
CA ILE A 204 11.15 1.27 -11.66
C ILE A 204 9.78 0.93 -11.07
N VAL A 205 9.14 1.91 -10.40
CA VAL A 205 7.81 1.75 -9.82
C VAL A 205 6.76 1.52 -10.89
N ALA A 206 6.81 2.23 -12.01
CA ALA A 206 5.87 2.05 -13.12
C ALA A 206 5.98 0.63 -13.70
N VAL A 207 7.18 0.18 -14.04
CA VAL A 207 7.41 -1.17 -14.58
C VAL A 207 6.99 -2.24 -13.57
N GLY A 208 7.40 -2.11 -12.31
CA GLY A 208 7.03 -3.10 -11.29
C GLY A 208 5.54 -3.10 -10.95
N SER A 209 4.85 -1.95 -11.03
CA SER A 209 3.40 -1.87 -10.87
C SER A 209 2.66 -2.51 -12.04
N LEU A 210 3.15 -2.36 -13.27
CA LEU A 210 2.62 -3.04 -14.46
C LEU A 210 2.76 -4.56 -14.32
N VAL A 211 3.95 -5.04 -13.95
CA VAL A 211 4.20 -6.47 -13.72
C VAL A 211 3.27 -7.02 -12.62
N THR A 212 3.14 -6.28 -11.52
CA THR A 212 2.25 -6.66 -10.40
C THR A 212 0.79 -6.73 -10.82
N LEU A 213 0.34 -5.79 -11.65
CA LEU A 213 -1.01 -5.79 -12.18
C LEU A 213 -1.27 -7.03 -13.03
N ILE A 214 -0.36 -7.37 -13.94
CA ILE A 214 -0.45 -8.57 -14.78
C ILE A 214 -0.51 -9.83 -13.90
N GLN A 215 0.38 -9.94 -12.91
CA GLN A 215 0.40 -11.07 -11.97
C GLN A 215 -0.94 -11.24 -11.25
N ARG A 216 -1.54 -10.14 -10.77
CA ARG A 216 -2.84 -10.17 -10.09
C ARG A 216 -3.97 -10.57 -11.03
N VAL A 217 -4.01 -10.04 -12.25
CA VAL A 217 -5.04 -10.39 -13.24
C VAL A 217 -4.94 -11.87 -13.64
N VAL A 218 -3.73 -12.37 -13.91
CA VAL A 218 -3.52 -13.78 -14.24
C VAL A 218 -3.94 -14.70 -13.10
N THR A 219 -3.64 -14.30 -11.86
CA THR A 219 -4.08 -15.04 -10.66
C THR A 219 -5.60 -15.07 -10.58
N VAL A 220 -6.27 -13.92 -10.63
CA VAL A 220 -7.73 -13.85 -10.55
C VAL A 220 -8.39 -14.68 -11.65
N ARG A 221 -7.84 -14.65 -12.88
CA ARG A 221 -8.32 -15.49 -13.98
C ARG A 221 -8.23 -16.99 -13.66
N ARG A 222 -7.10 -17.44 -13.10
CA ARG A 222 -6.89 -18.84 -12.73
C ARG A 222 -7.85 -19.26 -11.62
N GLU A 223 -7.92 -18.50 -10.53
CA GLU A 223 -8.79 -18.81 -9.39
C GLU A 223 -10.28 -18.81 -9.79
N SER A 224 -10.69 -17.91 -10.69
CA SER A 224 -12.05 -17.91 -11.25
C SER A 224 -12.34 -19.19 -12.04
N ALA A 225 -11.42 -19.61 -12.92
CA ALA A 225 -11.60 -20.83 -13.71
C ALA A 225 -11.66 -22.09 -12.84
N GLU A 226 -10.87 -22.15 -11.77
CA GLU A 226 -10.92 -23.25 -10.80
C GLU A 226 -12.24 -23.27 -10.02
N ALA A 227 -12.77 -22.09 -9.64
CA ALA A 227 -14.06 -21.97 -8.97
C ALA A 227 -15.24 -22.40 -9.85
N ASP A 228 -15.23 -22.00 -11.13
CA ASP A 228 -16.27 -22.36 -12.11
C ASP A 228 -16.27 -23.88 -12.39
N ALA A 229 -15.09 -24.47 -12.61
CA ALA A 229 -14.95 -25.91 -12.81
C ALA A 229 -15.42 -26.74 -11.59
N ALA A 230 -15.17 -26.24 -10.37
CA ALA A 230 -15.66 -26.88 -9.15
C ALA A 230 -17.20 -26.85 -9.08
N ALA A 231 -17.83 -25.73 -9.48
CA ALA A 231 -19.28 -25.61 -9.51
C ALA A 231 -19.94 -26.58 -10.52
N GLU A 232 -19.34 -26.77 -11.69
CA GLU A 232 -19.81 -27.72 -12.72
C GLU A 232 -19.70 -29.19 -12.26
N SER A 233 -18.63 -29.54 -11.55
CA SER A 233 -18.47 -30.91 -11.00
C SER A 233 -19.46 -31.22 -9.87
N GLY A 234 -19.83 -30.21 -9.07
CA GLY A 234 -20.79 -30.34 -7.97
C GLY A 234 -22.24 -30.52 -8.44
N SER A 235 -22.63 -29.83 -9.51
CA SER A 235 -23.98 -29.94 -10.10
C SER A 235 -24.22 -31.31 -10.74
N THR A 236 -23.20 -31.86 -11.41
CA THR A 236 -23.26 -33.19 -12.05
C THR A 236 -23.42 -34.32 -11.02
N THR A 237 -22.80 -34.19 -9.84
CA THR A 237 -22.86 -35.19 -8.78
C THR A 237 -24.22 -35.20 -8.06
N GLN A 238 -24.89 -34.04 -7.93
CA GLN A 238 -26.22 -33.94 -7.33
C GLN A 238 -27.33 -34.47 -8.25
N SER A 239 -27.24 -34.29 -9.57
CA SER A 239 -28.26 -34.82 -10.49
C SER A 239 -28.24 -36.34 -10.61
N SER A 240 -27.11 -36.99 -10.37
CA SER A 240 -27.01 -38.46 -10.35
C SER A 240 -27.49 -39.11 -9.05
N GLY A 241 -27.62 -38.34 -7.96
CA GLY A 241 -27.97 -38.86 -6.63
C GLY A 241 -29.48 -38.84 -6.31
N THR A 242 -30.28 -38.09 -7.05
CA THR A 242 -31.75 -38.00 -6.87
C THR A 242 -32.55 -38.94 -7.77
N ALA A 243 -31.87 -39.72 -8.61
CA ALA A 243 -32.48 -40.66 -9.55
C ALA A 243 -32.55 -42.11 -9.02
N SER A 244 -32.43 -42.33 -7.70
CA SER A 244 -32.46 -43.68 -7.09
C SER A 244 -33.49 -43.82 -5.98
#